data_AF-A0A3S0E4G2-F1
#
_entry.id   AF-A0A3S0E4G2-F1
#
_cell.length_a   1.000
_cell.length_b   1.000
_cell.length_c   1.000
_cell.angle_alpha   90.00
_cell.angle_beta   90.00
_cell.angle_gamma   90.00
#
_symmetry.space_group_name_H-M   'P 1'
#
loop_
_entity.id
_entity.type
_entity.pdbx_description
1 polymer ?
#
loop_
_entity_poly.entity_id
_entity_poly.type
_entity_poly.pdbx_seq_one_letter_code
_entity_poly.pdbx_strand_id
1 'polypeptide(L)'
;YAPGDKIYATTPLNTYEYLQGTSMASPNVAGVATLIRSYYPSLTAVQVKQIIMESGTPLKNTVTIGEDKHKSNFADASKSGRIVNAYNALVLAAKMAKK
;
A
#
# COMPACT_ATOMS: atom_id res chain seq x y z
N TYR A 1 -2.26 1.15 4.57
CA TYR A 1 -3.37 1.31 3.61
C TYR A 1 -2.81 1.50 2.20
N ALA A 2 -3.66 1.33 1.18
CA ALA A 2 -3.38 1.67 -0.21
C ALA A 2 -4.68 2.17 -0.87
N PRO A 3 -4.61 2.88 -2.02
CA PRO A 3 -5.79 3.34 -2.72
C PRO A 3 -6.70 2.17 -3.10
N GLY A 4 -7.96 2.23 -2.68
CA GLY A 4 -8.96 1.19 -2.98
C GLY A 4 -10.37 1.74 -3.10
N ASP A 5 -10.55 3.06 -3.10
CA ASP A 5 -11.84 3.72 -3.31
C ASP A 5 -11.84 4.37 -4.70
N LYS A 6 -12.94 4.18 -5.44
CA LYS A 6 -13.11 4.67 -6.83
C LYS A 6 -11.88 4.47 -7.71
N ILE A 7 -11.38 3.23 -7.75
CA ILE A 7 -10.27 2.84 -8.62
C ILE A 7 -10.79 2.50 -10.01
N TYR A 8 -10.35 3.25 -11.01
CA TYR A 8 -10.66 2.95 -12.40
C TYR A 8 -9.86 1.75 -12.87
N ALA A 9 -10.54 0.67 -13.25
CA ALA A 9 -9.91 -0.61 -13.56
C ALA A 9 -10.53 -1.26 -14.81
N THR A 10 -9.77 -2.13 -15.46
CA THR A 10 -10.21 -2.94 -16.60
C THR A 10 -11.25 -3.98 -16.16
N THR A 11 -12.29 -4.14 -16.96
CA THR A 11 -13.33 -5.17 -16.84
C THR A 11 -13.43 -5.97 -18.15
N PRO A 12 -14.08 -7.14 -18.15
CA PRO A 12 -14.23 -7.96 -19.36
C PRO A 12 -14.78 -7.20 -20.56
N LEU A 13 -14.60 -7.74 -21.76
CA LEU A 13 -15.11 -7.15 -23.01
C LEU A 13 -14.52 -5.76 -23.35
N ASN A 14 -13.24 -5.53 -23.02
CA ASN A 14 -12.52 -4.27 -23.29
C ASN A 14 -13.21 -3.04 -22.68
N THR A 15 -13.76 -3.22 -21.47
CA THR A 15 -14.45 -2.16 -20.73
C THR A 15 -13.63 -1.70 -19.52
N TYR A 16 -14.05 -0.59 -18.93
CA TYR A 16 -13.44 -0.03 -17.73
C TYR A 16 -14.51 0.53 -16.82
N GLU A 17 -14.34 0.32 -15.52
CA GLU A 17 -15.29 0.77 -14.50
C GLU A 17 -14.57 1.28 -13.25
N TYR A 18 -15.25 2.14 -12.49
CA TYR A 18 -14.80 2.51 -11.16
C TYR A 18 -15.23 1.42 -10.17
N LEU A 19 -14.24 0.78 -9.55
CA LEU A 19 -14.41 -0.27 -8.56
C LEU A 19 -13.85 0.18 -7.21
N GLN A 20 -14.34 -0.41 -6.12
CA GLN A 20 -13.94 -0.05 -4.78
C GLN A 20 -13.89 -1.27 -3.86
N GLY A 21 -13.05 -1.19 -2.83
CA GLY A 21 -12.89 -2.21 -1.82
C GLY A 21 -11.42 -2.55 -1.56
N THR A 22 -11.22 -3.35 -0.51
CA THR A 22 -9.89 -3.88 -0.17
C THR A 22 -9.32 -4.75 -1.30
N SER A 23 -10.19 -5.37 -2.10
CA SER A 23 -9.84 -6.07 -3.34
C SER A 23 -9.10 -5.19 -4.36
N MET A 24 -9.36 -3.87 -4.37
CA MET A 24 -8.66 -2.91 -5.24
C MET A 24 -7.41 -2.32 -4.56
N ALA A 25 -7.40 -2.23 -3.23
CA ALA A 25 -6.21 -1.82 -2.47
C ALA A 25 -5.10 -2.88 -2.50
N SER A 26 -5.45 -4.16 -2.42
CA SER A 26 -4.50 -5.28 -2.42
C SER A 26 -3.56 -5.30 -3.64
N PRO A 27 -4.04 -5.23 -4.91
CA PRO A 27 -3.16 -5.24 -6.08
C PRO A 27 -2.25 -4.01 -6.16
N ASN A 28 -2.65 -2.86 -5.61
CA ASN A 28 -1.76 -1.69 -5.52
C ASN A 28 -0.53 -1.97 -4.63
N VAL A 29 -0.72 -2.63 -3.47
CA VAL A 29 0.41 -3.05 -2.62
C VAL A 29 1.24 -4.15 -3.29
N ALA A 30 0.57 -5.11 -3.94
CA ALA A 30 1.25 -6.18 -4.67
C ALA A 30 2.15 -5.62 -5.79
N GLY A 31 1.69 -4.61 -6.53
CA GLY A 31 2.51 -3.91 -7.53
C GLY A 31 3.78 -3.30 -6.94
N VAL A 32 3.71 -2.68 -5.75
CA VAL A 32 4.89 -2.14 -5.07
C VAL A 32 5.83 -3.26 -4.60
N ALA A 33 5.31 -4.37 -4.08
CA ALA A 33 6.12 -5.54 -3.74
C ALA A 33 6.84 -6.11 -4.96
N THR A 34 6.15 -6.18 -6.11
CA THR A 34 6.73 -6.60 -7.38
C THR A 34 7.86 -5.66 -7.79
N LEU A 35 7.65 -4.35 -7.79
CA LEU A 35 8.70 -3.37 -8.11
C LEU A 35 9.95 -3.56 -7.23
N ILE A 36 9.79 -3.73 -5.92
CA ILE A 36 10.92 -3.97 -5.01
C ILE A 36 11.69 -5.23 -5.43
N ARG A 37 11.00 -6.35 -5.65
CA ARG A 37 11.66 -7.63 -5.97
C ARG A 37 12.19 -7.70 -7.39
N SER A 38 11.63 -6.93 -8.34
CA SER A 38 12.15 -6.82 -9.70
C SER A 38 13.52 -6.13 -9.73
N TYR A 39 13.73 -5.11 -8.89
CA TYR A 39 15.02 -4.41 -8.79
C TYR A 39 15.99 -5.05 -7.79
N TYR A 40 15.48 -5.68 -6.73
CA TYR A 40 16.27 -6.25 -5.64
C TYR A 40 15.84 -7.71 -5.36
N PRO A 41 16.12 -8.66 -6.27
CA PRO A 41 15.59 -10.02 -6.20
C PRO A 41 16.11 -10.85 -5.01
N SER A 42 17.23 -10.46 -4.41
CA SER A 42 17.80 -11.10 -3.22
C SER A 42 17.03 -10.81 -1.93
N LEU A 43 16.15 -9.79 -1.92
CA LEU A 43 15.36 -9.46 -0.75
C LEU A 43 14.30 -10.53 -0.45
N THR A 44 14.30 -11.02 0.79
CA THR A 44 13.32 -12.00 1.28
C THR A 44 11.93 -11.38 1.40
N ALA A 45 10.90 -12.22 1.44
CA ALA A 45 9.52 -11.77 1.64
C ALA A 45 9.34 -10.98 2.95
N VAL A 46 10.06 -11.36 4.01
CA VAL A 46 10.05 -10.65 5.30
C VAL A 46 10.63 -9.23 5.15
N GLN A 47 11.76 -9.10 4.46
CA GLN A 47 12.38 -7.80 4.16
C GLN A 47 11.48 -6.92 3.29
N VAL A 48 10.85 -7.49 2.26
CA VAL A 48 9.92 -6.75 1.39
C VAL A 48 8.71 -6.24 2.18
N LYS A 49 8.12 -7.09 3.04
CA LYS A 49 7.04 -6.68 3.95
C LYS A 49 7.49 -5.55 4.86
N GLN A 50 8.68 -5.67 5.46
CA GLN A 50 9.24 -4.63 6.32
C GLN A 50 9.39 -3.31 5.57
N ILE A 51 9.99 -3.34 4.38
CA ILE A 51 10.16 -2.15 3.52
C ILE A 51 8.81 -1.48 3.25
N ILE A 52 7.80 -2.23 2.84
CA ILE A 52 6.46 -1.68 2.52
C ILE A 52 5.83 -1.02 3.76
N MET A 53 5.94 -1.66 4.93
CA MET A 53 5.39 -1.14 6.18
C MET A 53 6.14 0.12 6.66
N GLU A 54 7.46 0.15 6.48
CA GLU A 54 8.34 1.20 7.01
C GLU A 54 8.51 2.41 6.06
N SER A 55 8.25 2.26 4.78
CA SER A 55 8.45 3.32 3.78
C SER A 55 7.19 4.11 3.42
N GLY A 56 6.03 3.66 3.89
CA GLY A 56 4.75 4.32 3.61
C GLY A 56 4.70 5.76 4.12
N THR A 57 3.87 6.58 3.47
CA THR A 57 3.62 7.98 3.86
C THR A 57 2.68 8.02 5.06
N PRO A 58 3.08 8.62 6.20
CA PRO A 58 2.22 8.74 7.36
C PRO A 58 1.10 9.75 7.10
N LEU A 59 -0.08 9.50 7.65
CA LEU A 59 -1.16 10.49 7.68
C LEU A 59 -1.49 10.86 9.13
N LYS A 60 -1.71 12.15 9.35
CA LYS A 60 -2.06 12.73 10.67
C LYS A 60 -3.52 13.17 10.74
N ASN A 61 -4.36 12.65 9.85
CA ASN A 61 -5.77 13.00 9.80
C ASN A 61 -6.60 12.09 10.70
N THR A 62 -7.73 12.63 11.15
CA THR A 62 -8.81 11.85 11.75
C THR A 62 -9.63 11.20 10.65
N VAL A 63 -9.93 9.92 10.81
CA VAL A 63 -10.76 9.13 9.90
C VAL A 63 -11.99 8.60 10.62
N THR A 64 -13.05 8.39 9.84
CA THR A 64 -14.30 7.77 10.31
C THR A 64 -14.23 6.28 10.01
N ILE A 65 -14.47 5.44 11.02
CA ILE A 65 -14.34 3.99 10.95
C ILE A 65 -15.64 3.35 11.44
N GLY A 66 -15.98 2.20 10.87
CA GLY A 66 -17.14 1.41 11.29
C GLY A 66 -18.47 1.99 10.83
N GLU A 67 -19.52 1.19 10.99
CA GLU A 67 -20.91 1.60 10.67
C GLU A 67 -21.42 2.66 11.65
N ASP A 68 -20.90 2.64 12.88
CA ASP A 68 -21.13 3.61 13.95
C ASP A 68 -20.44 4.96 13.72
N LYS A 69 -19.61 5.06 12.67
CA LYS A 69 -18.92 6.28 12.23
C LYS A 69 -18.08 6.94 13.32
N HIS A 70 -17.45 6.14 14.19
CA HIS A 70 -16.57 6.69 15.21
C HIS A 70 -15.33 7.32 14.55
N LYS A 71 -14.87 8.43 15.14
CA LYS A 71 -13.68 9.16 14.69
C LYS A 71 -12.44 8.65 15.43
N SER A 72 -11.39 8.35 14.69
CA SER A 72 -10.12 7.85 15.21
C SER A 72 -8.96 8.46 14.41
N ASN A 73 -7.77 8.59 15.00
CA ASN A 73 -6.61 8.99 14.20
C ASN A 73 -6.25 7.87 13.24
N PHE A 74 -5.86 8.22 12.01
CA PHE A 74 -5.45 7.22 11.03
C PHE A 74 -4.28 6.34 11.52
N ALA A 75 -3.41 6.89 12.36
CA ALA A 75 -2.32 6.16 12.99
C ALA A 75 -2.82 4.99 13.87
N ASP A 76 -3.93 5.17 14.57
CA ASP A 76 -4.52 4.16 15.45
C ASP A 76 -5.35 3.14 14.64
N ALA A 77 -5.93 3.61 13.54
CA ALA A 77 -6.74 2.83 12.60
C ALA A 77 -5.93 1.89 11.68
N SER A 78 -4.61 2.03 11.65
CA SER A 78 -3.73 1.34 10.71
C SER A 78 -2.53 0.73 11.40
N LYS A 79 -2.23 -0.55 11.10
CA LYS A 79 -1.04 -1.22 11.66
C LYS A 79 0.27 -0.49 11.37
N SER A 80 0.39 0.23 10.26
CA SER A 80 1.58 1.04 9.95
C SER A 80 1.38 2.54 10.17
N GLY A 81 0.14 3.00 10.39
CA GLY A 81 -0.20 4.44 10.35
C GLY A 81 0.10 5.11 9.00
N ARG A 82 0.27 4.34 7.91
CA ARG A 82 0.84 4.81 6.65
C ARG A 82 0.08 4.32 5.40
N ILE A 83 0.12 5.12 4.35
CA ILE A 83 -0.28 4.73 2.99
C ILE A 83 0.95 4.24 2.23
N VAL A 84 0.80 3.18 1.42
CA VAL A 84 1.87 2.64 0.58
C VAL A 84 2.51 3.74 -0.28
N ASN A 85 3.84 3.73 -0.39
CA ASN A 85 4.61 4.69 -1.17
C ASN A 85 5.72 3.98 -1.95
N ALA A 86 5.58 3.90 -3.27
CA ALA A 86 6.52 3.15 -4.13
C ALA A 86 7.93 3.76 -4.15
N TYR A 87 8.03 5.09 -4.21
CA TYR A 87 9.32 5.79 -4.26
C TYR A 87 10.14 5.55 -2.99
N ASN A 88 9.55 5.80 -1.83
CA ASN A 88 10.22 5.58 -0.55
C ASN A 88 10.58 4.10 -0.36
N ALA A 89 9.73 3.18 -0.83
CA ALA A 89 9.98 1.75 -0.76
C ALA A 89 11.23 1.36 -1.54
N LEU A 90 11.41 1.88 -2.75
CA LEU A 90 12.61 1.62 -3.56
C LEU A 90 13.87 2.26 -2.94
N VAL A 91 13.77 3.45 -2.37
CA VAL A 91 14.88 4.10 -1.65
C VAL A 91 15.33 3.25 -0.45
N LEU A 92 14.38 2.72 0.32
CA LEU A 92 14.70 1.87 1.47
C LEU A 92 15.20 0.48 1.04
N ALA A 93 14.62 -0.11 -0.01
CA ALA A 93 15.08 -1.36 -0.59
C ALA A 93 16.54 -1.27 -1.07
N ALA A 94 16.91 -0.17 -1.74
CA ALA A 94 18.28 0.09 -2.18
C ALA A 94 19.29 0.10 -1.01
N LYS A 95 18.88 0.62 0.15
CA LYS A 95 19.72 0.63 1.36
C LYS A 95 19.83 -0.76 1.99
N MET A 96 18.73 -1.51 2.00
CA MET A 96 18.66 -2.84 2.61
C MET A 96 19.42 -3.89 1.78
N ALA A 97 19.34 -3.82 0.45
CA ALA A 97 19.99 -4.77 -0.46
C ALA A 97 21.52 -4.60 -0.53
N LYS A 98 22.06 -3.48 -0.05
CA LYS A 98 23.52 -3.21 0.04
C LYS A 98 24.17 -3.80 1.30
N LYS A 99 23.37 -4.26 2.26
CA LYS A 99 23.84 -4.92 3.48
C LYS A 99 23.98 -6.42 3.22
#